data_AF-A0A970IGA9-F1
#
_entry.id   AF-A0A970IGA9-F1
#
_cell.length_a   1.000
_cell.length_b   1.000
_cell.length_c   1.000
_cell.angle_alpha   90.00
_cell.angle_beta   90.00
_cell.angle_gamma   90.00
#
_symmetry.space_group_name_H-M   'P 1'
#
loop_
_entity.id
_entity.type
_entity.pdbx_description
1 polymer ?
#
loop_
_entity_poly.entity_id
_entity_poly.type
_entity_poly.pdbx_seq_one_letter_code
_entity_poly.pdbx_strand_id
1 'polypeptide(L)'
;MNSVNMSITLRDIIIEAFLQGEGRENFGRRKKAWIKEANRLISWFDKYYGGNKDDRLLGCQDILDTSAKRILKFKDEFIYNIIAGLRVMVKNKYINVMKIIHLLRYMNHEYSFGFDLSVFQYMKWKDKEERLLMILKHLHSGQKNRDQIAEQFGISRRTLDDDISTLKDGFEFLGTSMTVK
;
A
#
# COMPACT_ATOMS: atom_id res chain seq x y z
N MET A 1 -7.37 -12.42 -27.02
CA MET A 1 -6.52 -12.84 -25.90
C MET A 1 -5.09 -12.50 -26.27
N ASN A 2 -4.54 -11.42 -25.72
CA ASN A 2 -3.15 -11.05 -25.96
C ASN A 2 -2.25 -12.02 -25.20
N SER A 3 -1.34 -12.68 -25.90
CA SER A 3 -0.29 -13.49 -25.27
C SER A 3 0.59 -12.57 -24.44
N VAL A 4 0.40 -12.57 -23.12
CA VAL A 4 1.26 -11.84 -22.18
C VAL A 4 2.69 -12.27 -22.46
N ASN A 5 3.56 -11.32 -22.80
CA ASN A 5 4.98 -11.61 -23.02
C ASN A 5 5.62 -11.97 -21.67
N MET A 6 5.85 -13.26 -21.43
CA MET A 6 6.18 -13.81 -20.12
C MET A 6 7.60 -13.49 -19.63
N SER A 7 8.38 -12.71 -20.40
CA SER A 7 9.67 -12.16 -20.01
C SER A 7 9.59 -10.80 -19.32
N ILE A 8 8.41 -10.16 -19.28
CA ILE A 8 8.25 -8.83 -18.68
C ILE A 8 8.45 -8.88 -17.16
N THR A 9 9.23 -7.94 -16.63
CA THR A 9 9.55 -7.86 -15.19
C THR A 9 8.58 -6.94 -14.45
N LEU A 10 8.59 -6.97 -13.12
CA LEU A 10 7.82 -6.01 -12.32
C LEU A 10 8.20 -4.56 -12.64
N ARG A 11 9.50 -4.30 -12.86
CA ARG A 11 9.98 -2.97 -13.24
C ARG A 11 9.30 -2.47 -14.51
N ASP A 12 9.23 -3.32 -15.52
CA ASP A 12 8.57 -3.02 -16.78
C ASP A 12 7.07 -2.79 -16.58
N ILE A 13 6.40 -3.66 -15.82
CA ILE A 13 4.97 -3.52 -15.49
C ILE A 13 4.70 -2.18 -14.77
N ILE A 14 5.57 -1.76 -13.84
CA ILE A 14 5.44 -0.46 -13.17
C ILE A 14 5.54 0.67 -14.18
N ILE A 15 6.50 0.62 -15.11
CA ILE A 15 6.65 1.66 -16.12
C ILE A 15 5.41 1.70 -17.03
N GLU A 16 4.94 0.54 -17.49
CA GLU A 16 3.74 0.44 -18.33
C GLU A 16 2.49 0.95 -17.61
N ALA A 17 2.29 0.59 -16.33
CA ALA A 17 1.16 1.06 -15.54
C ALA A 17 1.08 2.59 -15.52
N PHE A 18 2.20 3.29 -15.35
CA PHE A 18 2.21 4.76 -15.32
C PHE A 18 2.18 5.41 -16.70
N LEU A 19 2.63 4.74 -17.75
CA LEU A 19 2.61 5.27 -19.11
C LEU A 19 1.30 5.02 -19.85
N GLN A 20 0.65 3.88 -19.57
CA GLN A 20 -0.47 3.35 -20.35
C GLN A 20 -1.70 3.03 -19.51
N GLY A 21 -1.55 2.80 -18.20
CA GLY A 21 -2.67 2.52 -17.31
C GLY A 21 -3.66 3.68 -17.18
N GLU A 22 -4.93 3.34 -17.03
CA GLU A 22 -6.02 4.26 -16.71
C GLU A 22 -5.82 4.85 -15.30
N GLY A 23 -6.10 6.13 -15.10
CA GLY A 23 -5.89 6.81 -13.81
C GLY A 23 -4.50 7.44 -13.65
N ARG A 24 -3.61 7.32 -14.64
CA ARG A 24 -2.24 7.87 -14.61
C ARG A 24 -2.20 9.41 -14.48
N GLU A 25 -3.24 10.08 -14.93
CA GLU A 25 -3.41 11.54 -14.85
C GLU A 25 -3.44 12.07 -13.40
N ASN A 26 -3.78 11.21 -12.43
CA ASN A 26 -3.70 11.52 -11.00
C ASN A 26 -2.25 11.75 -10.53
N PHE A 27 -1.26 11.32 -11.33
CA PHE A 27 0.16 11.41 -11.04
C PHE A 27 0.89 12.45 -11.90
N GLY A 28 0.13 13.30 -12.60
CA GLY A 28 0.63 14.38 -13.44
C GLY A 28 0.03 14.37 -14.84
N ARG A 29 0.35 15.38 -15.66
CA ARG A 29 -0.26 15.58 -16.99
C ARG A 29 0.66 15.26 -18.17
N ARG A 30 1.92 14.91 -17.91
CA ARG A 30 2.95 14.75 -18.96
C ARG A 30 3.75 13.48 -18.72
N LYS A 31 4.22 12.86 -19.80
CA LYS A 31 5.06 11.64 -19.78
C LYS A 31 6.22 11.71 -18.78
N LYS A 32 6.92 12.85 -18.71
CA LYS A 32 8.03 13.06 -17.76
C LYS A 32 7.60 12.93 -16.29
N ALA A 33 6.40 13.40 -15.94
CA ALA A 33 5.85 13.27 -14.59
C ALA A 33 5.51 11.80 -14.28
N TRP A 34 4.89 11.09 -15.23
CA TRP A 34 4.56 9.68 -15.05
C TRP A 34 5.79 8.79 -14.87
N ILE A 35 6.84 9.00 -15.66
CA ILE A 35 8.14 8.30 -15.49
C ILE A 35 8.74 8.58 -14.12
N LYS A 36 8.65 9.83 -13.65
CA LYS A 36 9.13 10.20 -12.31
C LYS A 36 8.37 9.45 -11.21
N GLU A 37 7.06 9.33 -11.33
CA GLU A 37 6.25 8.60 -10.35
C GLU A 37 6.46 7.08 -10.41
N ALA A 38 6.64 6.51 -11.61
CA ALA A 38 7.06 5.12 -11.79
C ALA A 38 8.39 4.85 -11.08
N ASN A 39 9.41 5.68 -11.31
CA ASN A 39 10.72 5.55 -10.66
C ASN A 39 10.64 5.69 -9.14
N ARG A 40 9.72 6.52 -8.62
CA ARG A 40 9.46 6.61 -7.17
C ARG A 40 8.85 5.32 -6.64
N LEU A 41 7.93 4.69 -7.37
CA LEU A 41 7.36 3.39 -6.97
C LEU A 41 8.41 2.26 -7.06
N ILE A 42 9.25 2.27 -8.09
CA ILE A 42 10.40 1.35 -8.20
C ILE A 42 11.32 1.48 -6.99
N SER A 43 11.72 2.71 -6.63
CA SER A 43 12.53 2.93 -5.43
C SER A 43 11.83 2.52 -4.14
N TRP A 44 10.50 2.57 -4.11
CA TRP A 44 9.74 2.07 -2.98
C TRP A 44 9.84 0.54 -2.86
N PHE A 45 9.66 -0.19 -3.97
CA PHE A 45 9.79 -1.65 -3.98
C PHE A 45 11.19 -2.09 -3.55
N ASP A 46 12.24 -1.46 -4.05
CA ASP A 46 13.63 -1.73 -3.66
C ASP A 46 13.86 -1.57 -2.13
N LYS A 47 13.30 -0.51 -1.55
CA LYS A 47 13.57 -0.13 -0.15
C LYS A 47 12.64 -0.77 0.87
N TYR A 48 11.37 -0.96 0.54
CA TYR A 48 10.34 -1.28 1.52
C TYR A 48 9.62 -2.59 1.25
N TYR A 49 9.68 -3.16 0.04
CA TYR A 49 9.01 -4.44 -0.22
C TYR A 49 9.52 -5.52 0.75
N GLY A 50 8.58 -6.22 1.39
CA GLY A 50 8.87 -7.21 2.43
C GLY A 50 9.06 -6.65 3.84
N GLY A 51 8.91 -5.33 4.06
CA GLY A 51 9.04 -4.72 5.38
C GLY A 51 10.48 -4.31 5.72
N ASN A 52 10.86 -4.41 7.00
CA ASN A 52 12.22 -4.10 7.45
C ASN A 52 13.21 -5.11 6.87
N LYS A 53 14.50 -4.75 6.80
CA LYS A 53 15.55 -5.68 6.32
C LYS A 53 15.57 -7.00 7.07
N ASP A 54 15.21 -6.99 8.36
CA ASP A 54 15.18 -8.19 9.22
C ASP A 54 13.90 -9.03 9.02
N ASP A 55 12.83 -8.42 8.49
CA ASP A 55 11.55 -9.09 8.20
C ASP A 55 11.48 -9.64 6.76
N ARG A 56 12.42 -9.24 5.90
CA ARG A 56 12.51 -9.75 4.52
C ARG A 56 12.81 -11.23 4.57
N LEU A 57 11.92 -12.06 4.03
CA LEU A 57 12.16 -13.49 3.85
C LEU A 57 13.50 -13.70 3.12
N LEU A 58 14.31 -14.61 3.65
CA LEU A 58 15.52 -15.14 3.00
C LEU A 58 15.14 -15.59 1.58
N GLY A 59 15.56 -14.83 0.57
CA GLY A 59 15.18 -15.09 -0.82
C GLY A 59 14.24 -14.06 -1.46
N CYS A 60 14.05 -12.87 -0.87
CA CYS A 60 13.69 -11.66 -1.62
C CYS A 60 14.80 -11.35 -2.66
N GLN A 61 14.86 -12.18 -3.71
CA GLN A 61 15.38 -11.85 -5.02
C GLN A 61 14.86 -10.46 -5.41
N ASP A 62 15.64 -9.72 -6.18
CA ASP A 62 15.25 -8.39 -6.66
C ASP A 62 13.84 -8.47 -7.28
N ILE A 63 12.84 -8.04 -6.50
CA ILE A 63 11.43 -8.20 -6.87
C ILE A 63 11.15 -7.43 -8.17
N LEU A 64 11.92 -6.39 -8.43
CA LEU A 64 11.82 -5.57 -9.64
C LEU A 64 12.18 -6.37 -10.90
N ASP A 65 13.08 -7.35 -10.77
CA ASP A 65 13.54 -8.20 -11.88
C ASP A 65 12.74 -9.52 -11.95
N THR A 66 11.79 -9.71 -11.03
CA THR A 66 10.92 -10.88 -11.04
C THR A 66 9.92 -10.80 -12.19
N SER A 67 9.79 -11.89 -12.95
CA SER A 67 8.88 -11.95 -14.08
C SER A 67 7.41 -11.90 -13.65
N ALA A 68 6.57 -11.34 -14.52
CA ALA A 68 5.11 -11.31 -14.34
C ALA A 68 4.56 -12.70 -14.03
N LYS A 69 5.01 -13.73 -14.75
CA LYS A 69 4.60 -15.12 -14.52
C LYS A 69 4.83 -15.57 -13.08
N ARG A 70 5.98 -15.23 -12.51
CA ARG A 70 6.31 -15.61 -11.13
C ARG A 70 5.46 -14.82 -10.13
N ILE A 71 5.24 -13.53 -10.36
CA ILE A 71 4.35 -12.72 -9.52
C ILE A 71 2.91 -13.27 -9.54
N LEU A 72 2.38 -13.60 -10.71
CA LEU A 72 1.04 -14.20 -10.85
C LEU A 72 0.94 -15.53 -10.10
N LYS A 73 1.98 -16.37 -10.20
CA LYS A 73 2.04 -17.67 -9.52
C LYS A 73 2.08 -17.53 -8.00
N PHE A 74 2.77 -16.51 -7.48
CA PHE A 74 2.95 -16.25 -6.04
C PHE A 74 2.28 -14.94 -5.61
N LYS A 75 1.05 -14.71 -6.09
CA LYS A 75 0.34 -13.44 -5.89
C LYS A 75 0.10 -13.09 -4.42
N ASP A 76 -0.21 -14.08 -3.58
CA ASP A 76 -0.53 -13.84 -2.17
C ASP A 76 0.71 -13.42 -1.40
N GLU A 77 1.86 -14.03 -1.70
CA GLU A 77 3.17 -13.63 -1.18
C GLU A 77 3.55 -12.22 -1.68
N PHE A 78 3.28 -11.90 -2.94
CA PHE A 78 3.53 -10.58 -3.49
C PHE A 78 2.75 -9.49 -2.75
N ILE A 79 1.46 -9.71 -2.53
CA ILE A 79 0.60 -8.80 -1.77
C ILE A 79 1.01 -8.71 -0.31
N TYR A 80 1.31 -9.84 0.32
CA TYR A 80 1.75 -9.88 1.72
C TYR A 80 2.98 -8.99 1.93
N ASN A 81 3.98 -9.10 1.04
CA ASN A 81 5.20 -8.28 1.10
C ASN A 81 4.94 -6.80 0.80
N ILE A 82 3.95 -6.47 -0.05
CA ILE A 82 3.50 -5.09 -0.24
C ILE A 82 2.92 -4.52 1.06
N ILE A 83 2.05 -5.27 1.73
CA ILE A 83 1.41 -4.85 2.98
C ILE A 83 2.46 -4.70 4.09
N ALA A 84 3.40 -5.64 4.19
CA ALA A 84 4.53 -5.54 5.12
C ALA A 84 5.37 -4.28 4.88
N GLY A 85 5.66 -3.96 3.62
CA GLY A 85 6.37 -2.73 3.25
C GLY A 85 5.62 -1.44 3.56
N LEU A 86 4.30 -1.44 3.37
CA LEU A 86 3.44 -0.32 3.75
C LEU A 86 3.36 -0.15 5.27
N ARG A 87 3.52 -1.23 6.04
CA ARG A 87 3.45 -1.19 7.51
C ARG A 87 4.59 -0.42 8.15
N VAL A 88 5.78 -0.48 7.55
CA VAL A 88 6.96 0.23 8.06
C VAL A 88 7.00 1.71 7.66
N MET A 89 6.05 2.17 6.83
CA MET A 89 5.97 3.57 6.43
C MET A 89 5.28 4.45 7.47
N VAL A 90 6.00 5.47 7.94
CA VAL A 90 5.49 6.47 8.90
C VAL A 90 5.04 7.78 8.25
N LYS A 91 5.51 8.09 7.03
CA LYS A 91 5.21 9.34 6.31
C LYS A 91 4.82 9.06 4.86
N ASN A 92 3.98 9.93 4.29
CA ASN A 92 3.56 9.86 2.88
C ASN A 92 2.92 8.51 2.52
N LYS A 93 2.24 7.85 3.46
CA LYS A 93 1.66 6.53 3.22
C LYS A 93 0.57 6.59 2.15
N TYR A 94 -0.33 7.58 2.24
CA TYR A 94 -1.38 7.82 1.26
C TYR A 94 -0.89 7.74 -0.19
N ILE A 95 0.12 8.54 -0.56
CA ILE A 95 0.55 8.62 -1.97
C ILE A 95 1.20 7.30 -2.44
N ASN A 96 1.88 6.57 -1.56
CA ASN A 96 2.46 5.27 -1.92
C ASN A 96 1.37 4.20 -2.07
N VAL A 97 0.39 4.17 -1.17
CA VAL A 97 -0.79 3.30 -1.29
C VAL A 97 -1.53 3.58 -2.60
N MET A 98 -1.72 4.85 -2.99
CA MET A 98 -2.36 5.19 -4.25
C MET A 98 -1.59 4.70 -5.48
N LYS A 99 -0.25 4.79 -5.46
CA LYS A 99 0.60 4.25 -6.54
C LYS A 99 0.56 2.73 -6.63
N ILE A 100 0.56 2.05 -5.49
CA ILE A 100 0.42 0.59 -5.41
C ILE A 100 -0.94 0.16 -5.94
N ILE A 101 -2.02 0.83 -5.53
CA ILE A 101 -3.36 0.56 -6.07
C ILE A 101 -3.39 0.78 -7.58
N HIS A 102 -2.77 1.84 -8.08
CA HIS A 102 -2.66 2.09 -9.52
C HIS A 102 -1.98 0.93 -10.26
N LEU A 103 -0.82 0.47 -9.75
CA LEU A 103 -0.13 -0.71 -10.27
C LEU A 103 -1.03 -1.96 -10.25
N LEU A 104 -1.67 -2.25 -9.11
CA LEU A 104 -2.49 -3.44 -8.96
C LEU A 104 -3.76 -3.40 -9.82
N ARG A 105 -4.35 -2.22 -10.05
CA ARG A 105 -5.44 -2.04 -11.04
C ARG A 105 -4.97 -2.39 -12.44
N TYR A 106 -3.81 -1.87 -12.83
CA TYR A 106 -3.22 -2.19 -14.13
C TYR A 106 -2.96 -3.69 -14.26
N MET A 107 -2.40 -4.32 -13.22
CA MET A 107 -2.19 -5.77 -13.19
C MET A 107 -3.49 -6.59 -13.24
N ASN A 108 -4.55 -6.13 -12.55
CA ASN A 108 -5.87 -6.77 -12.62
C ASN A 108 -6.42 -6.71 -14.05
N HIS A 109 -6.27 -5.58 -14.74
CA HIS A 109 -6.80 -5.37 -16.08
C HIS A 109 -6.00 -6.12 -17.16
N GLU A 110 -4.68 -5.90 -17.21
CA GLU A 110 -3.83 -6.43 -18.30
C GLU A 110 -3.38 -7.87 -18.06
N TYR A 111 -3.22 -8.28 -16.80
CA TYR A 111 -2.62 -9.57 -16.43
C TYR A 111 -3.59 -10.50 -15.68
N SER A 112 -4.88 -10.13 -15.57
CA SER A 112 -5.89 -10.90 -14.83
C SER A 112 -5.46 -11.26 -13.40
N PHE A 113 -4.74 -10.35 -12.73
CA PHE A 113 -4.18 -10.60 -11.40
C PHE A 113 -5.24 -10.90 -10.33
N GLY A 114 -6.44 -10.32 -10.48
CA GLY A 114 -7.63 -10.69 -9.71
C GLY A 114 -7.54 -10.39 -8.21
N PHE A 115 -6.80 -9.35 -7.82
CA PHE A 115 -6.65 -8.96 -6.42
C PHE A 115 -7.70 -7.94 -5.97
N ASP A 116 -8.29 -8.15 -4.79
CA ASP A 116 -9.25 -7.21 -4.21
C ASP A 116 -8.51 -6.01 -3.56
N LEU A 117 -8.77 -4.82 -4.11
CA LEU A 117 -8.15 -3.57 -3.68
C LEU A 117 -8.81 -2.98 -2.43
N SER A 118 -9.94 -3.52 -1.98
CA SER A 118 -10.66 -3.05 -0.78
C SER A 118 -9.78 -3.11 0.48
N VAL A 119 -8.83 -4.06 0.54
CA VAL A 119 -7.87 -4.22 1.64
C VAL A 119 -7.08 -2.94 1.94
N PHE A 120 -6.83 -2.08 0.94
CA PHE A 120 -6.06 -0.86 1.12
C PHE A 120 -6.90 0.33 1.61
N GLN A 121 -8.23 0.19 1.72
CA GLN A 121 -9.12 1.28 2.08
C GLN A 121 -8.72 1.96 3.39
N TYR A 122 -8.30 1.17 4.39
CA TYR A 122 -7.91 1.65 5.72
C TYR A 122 -6.45 2.09 5.83
N MET A 123 -5.67 1.94 4.75
CA MET A 123 -4.26 2.35 4.69
C MET A 123 -4.07 3.73 4.02
N LYS A 124 -5.17 4.35 3.55
CA LYS A 124 -5.19 5.65 2.84
C LYS A 124 -5.33 6.83 3.80
N TRP A 125 -4.35 7.02 4.68
CA TRP A 125 -4.27 8.18 5.55
C TRP A 125 -3.02 9.01 5.24
N LYS A 126 -3.15 10.34 5.32
CA LYS A 126 -2.10 11.32 5.02
C LYS A 126 -1.20 11.57 6.22
N ASP A 127 -1.79 11.60 7.41
CA ASP A 127 -1.16 11.94 8.68
C ASP A 127 -1.73 11.10 9.84
N LYS A 128 -1.26 11.38 11.06
CA LYS A 128 -1.66 10.66 12.26
C LYS A 128 -3.12 10.98 12.60
N GLU A 129 -3.53 12.24 12.45
CA GLU A 129 -4.85 12.75 12.78
C GLU A 129 -5.94 12.09 11.94
N GLU A 130 -5.75 12.00 10.63
CA GLU A 130 -6.66 11.27 9.73
C GLU A 130 -6.71 9.78 10.08
N ARG A 131 -5.57 9.18 10.44
CA ARG A 131 -5.52 7.78 10.90
C ARG A 131 -6.33 7.59 12.19
N LEU A 132 -6.17 8.46 13.18
CA LEU A 132 -6.90 8.42 14.46
C LEU A 132 -8.42 8.48 14.22
N LEU A 133 -8.88 9.37 13.34
CA LEU A 133 -10.30 9.47 12.97
C LEU A 133 -10.83 8.20 12.30
N MET A 134 -10.06 7.61 11.41
CA MET A 134 -10.45 6.36 10.76
C MET A 134 -10.52 5.20 11.77
N ILE A 135 -9.55 5.11 12.68
CA ILE A 135 -9.56 4.13 13.78
C ILE A 135 -10.78 4.34 14.68
N LEU A 136 -11.05 5.59 15.07
CA LEU A 136 -12.22 5.96 15.86
C LEU A 136 -13.52 5.48 15.20
N LYS A 137 -13.73 5.82 13.92
CA LYS A 137 -14.90 5.38 13.14
C LYS A 137 -15.01 3.85 13.09
N HIS A 138 -13.88 3.16 12.91
CA HIS A 138 -13.85 1.70 12.83
C HIS A 138 -14.21 1.04 14.17
N LEU A 139 -13.69 1.56 15.29
CA LEU A 139 -14.01 1.08 16.64
C LEU A 139 -15.50 1.21 16.96
N HIS A 140 -16.16 2.29 16.50
CA HIS A 140 -17.61 2.46 16.66
C HIS A 140 -18.44 1.45 15.82
N SER A 141 -17.89 0.90 14.73
CA SER A 141 -18.60 -0.04 13.84
C SER A 141 -18.50 -1.53 14.23
N GLY A 142 -17.77 -1.89 15.29
CA GLY A 142 -18.00 -3.16 16.01
C GLY A 142 -16.91 -4.25 15.96
N GLN A 143 -15.74 -4.04 15.36
CA GLN A 143 -14.60 -4.96 15.52
C GLN A 143 -13.70 -4.54 16.69
N LYS A 144 -13.41 -5.50 17.60
CA LYS A 144 -12.68 -5.24 18.86
C LYS A 144 -11.30 -5.90 18.95
N ASN A 145 -10.93 -6.79 18.03
CA ASN A 145 -9.61 -7.40 18.08
C ASN A 145 -8.57 -6.42 17.53
N ARG A 146 -7.73 -5.93 18.43
CA ARG A 146 -6.66 -4.97 18.12
C ARG A 146 -5.64 -5.53 17.10
N ASP A 147 -5.41 -6.83 17.02
CA ASP A 147 -4.49 -7.38 16.01
C ASP A 147 -5.07 -7.29 14.61
N GLN A 148 -6.37 -7.57 14.48
CA GLN A 148 -7.09 -7.40 13.22
C GLN A 148 -7.15 -5.92 12.79
N ILE A 149 -7.34 -5.01 13.75
CA ILE A 149 -7.32 -3.57 13.46
C ILE A 149 -5.92 -3.13 13.00
N ALA A 150 -4.87 -3.55 13.69
CA ALA A 150 -3.51 -3.19 13.32
C ALA A 150 -3.18 -3.69 11.91
N GLU A 151 -3.58 -4.93 11.59
CA GLU A 151 -3.45 -5.52 10.27
C GLU A 151 -4.22 -4.74 9.20
N GLN A 152 -5.50 -4.45 9.44
CA GLN A 152 -6.39 -3.74 8.52
C GLN A 152 -5.89 -2.32 8.19
N PHE A 153 -5.41 -1.58 9.19
CA PHE A 153 -4.83 -0.26 9.01
C PHE A 153 -3.38 -0.29 8.48
N GLY A 154 -2.82 -1.49 8.38
CA GLY A 154 -1.45 -1.74 7.97
C GLY A 154 -0.46 -1.03 8.89
N ILE A 155 -0.66 -1.07 10.20
CA ILE A 155 0.24 -0.48 11.21
C ILE A 155 0.76 -1.57 12.16
N SER A 156 1.80 -1.25 12.94
CA SER A 156 2.23 -2.18 13.98
C SER A 156 1.22 -2.20 15.13
N ARG A 157 1.17 -3.30 15.89
CA ARG A 157 0.34 -3.39 17.09
C ARG A 157 0.71 -2.32 18.12
N ARG A 158 2.01 -2.05 18.28
CA ARG A 158 2.50 -0.95 19.13
C ARG A 158 1.94 0.41 18.69
N THR A 159 1.99 0.71 17.39
CA THR A 159 1.43 1.95 16.84
C THR A 159 -0.07 2.05 17.10
N LEU A 160 -0.82 0.95 16.97
CA LEU A 160 -2.23 0.94 17.31
C LEU A 160 -2.47 1.18 18.80
N ASP A 161 -1.69 0.57 19.69
CA ASP A 161 -1.84 0.79 21.13
C ASP A 161 -1.54 2.26 21.50
N ASP A 162 -0.52 2.88 20.89
CA ASP A 162 -0.22 4.31 21.03
C ASP A 162 -1.35 5.21 20.50
N ASP A 163 -1.93 4.85 19.35
CA ASP A 163 -3.06 5.56 18.76
C ASP A 163 -4.32 5.43 19.64
N ILE A 164 -4.60 4.24 20.19
CA ILE A 164 -5.71 4.02 21.13
C ILE A 164 -5.50 4.82 22.42
N SER A 165 -4.27 4.90 22.94
CA SER A 165 -3.97 5.76 24.10
C SER A 165 -4.29 7.22 23.76
N THR A 166 -3.82 7.70 22.60
CA THR A 166 -4.10 9.06 22.12
C THR A 166 -5.61 9.31 22.02
N LEU A 167 -6.39 8.35 21.52
CA LEU A 167 -7.85 8.46 21.43
C LEU A 167 -8.55 8.51 22.80
N LYS A 168 -7.99 7.85 23.82
CA LYS A 168 -8.53 7.88 25.19
C LYS A 168 -8.19 9.18 25.92
N ASP A 169 -6.95 9.64 25.78
CA ASP A 169 -6.46 10.87 26.39
C ASP A 169 -7.10 12.11 25.73
N GLY A 170 -7.47 11.96 24.46
CA GLY A 170 -8.11 12.98 23.64
C GLY A 170 -7.14 13.62 22.65
N PHE A 171 -7.65 14.01 21.49
CA PHE A 171 -6.89 14.74 20.48
C PHE A 171 -7.72 15.86 19.85
N GLU A 172 -7.04 16.91 19.39
CA GLU A 172 -7.67 18.03 18.69
C GLU A 172 -7.83 17.72 17.21
N PHE A 173 -9.05 17.87 16.70
CA PHE A 173 -9.34 17.82 15.28
C PHE A 173 -10.30 18.94 14.88
N LEU A 174 -9.88 19.78 13.92
CA LEU A 174 -10.65 20.95 13.47
C LEU A 174 -11.12 21.86 14.63
N GLY A 175 -10.28 22.01 15.66
CA GLY A 175 -10.59 22.83 16.85
C GLY A 175 -11.62 22.22 17.79
N THR A 176 -11.90 20.92 17.65
CA THR A 176 -12.75 20.15 18.55
C THR A 176 -11.94 19.03 19.20
N SER A 177 -12.00 18.95 20.53
CA SER A 177 -11.43 17.82 21.28
C SER A 177 -12.26 16.57 21.08
N MET A 178 -11.62 15.49 20.60
CA MET A 178 -12.23 14.19 20.36
C MET A 178 -11.66 13.15 21.33
N THR A 179 -12.53 12.36 21.97
CA THR A 179 -12.16 11.30 22.92
C THR A 179 -12.99 10.03 22.72
N VAL A 180 -12.42 8.89 23.09
CA VAL A 180 -13.15 7.60 23.21
C VAL A 180 -13.22 7.22 24.68
N LYS A 181 -14.44 6.92 25.15
CA LYS A 181 -14.67 6.34 26.47
C LYS A 181 -14.50 4.82 26.43
#